data_AF-A0A1G1F5W9-F1
#
_entry.id   AF-A0A1G1F5W9-F1
#
_cell.length_a   1.000
_cell.length_b   1.000
_cell.length_c   1.000
_cell.angle_alpha   90.00
_cell.angle_beta   90.00
_cell.angle_gamma   90.00
#
_symmetry.space_group_name_H-M   'P 1'
#
loop_
_entity.id
_entity.type
_entity.pdbx_description
1 polymer ?
#
loop_
_entity_poly.entity_id
_entity_poly.type
_entity_poly.pdbx_seq_one_letter_code
_entity_poly.pdbx_strand_id
1 'polypeptide(L)'
;MYKPRAFTAFLIIAVLFCSFPLYAQEGLPIRSLTIKGNKRIDTSTIAYYIKSEIGQALSRTQIRKDIEQIYSLNQFKDVQVETDLAGDGVNITFIVVEIPSVGTVKVAGNVKVETKDILAKVGVKRGATFSEHLIRESIEEVTRVYHDKGYFFVNVKIENEPGQENLVNVVIRIIEGGKVSIEDIKFTGNKSFTAKEIVKQMETQEKDWLSFFNDSGIYKKDSLKLDLLRIEAFYHDHGFLRVRVLEPQIEVNKKKQEMYVVIPIEEGDLYKIAKVNVKGDETLTAEEIRAAMKTKEGEVYNESQLRSDIVAVTEKYSSKGFAYADVNPASAINEKDKTVDLDVVAEKGKKVYVGQIDISGNVRTRDNVIRREFRLKEGDLFDGEKLKRSKQRINNTNFFEDVKIDTKRGKSPEEIDIVTSVTEKPTGSVSVGAGYSSIENMIFTGSISQNNLFGLGQKLVFSTALSSLRNNYNLSFTEPRLF
;
A
#
# COMPACT_ATOMS: atom_id res chain seq x y z
N MET A 1 91.27 34.72 -36.74
CA MET A 1 91.93 35.86 -36.08
C MET A 1 91.45 35.87 -34.64
N TYR A 2 92.35 35.53 -33.72
CA TYR A 2 92.12 35.32 -32.29
C TYR A 2 91.92 36.67 -31.57
N LYS A 3 90.96 36.78 -30.63
CA LYS A 3 91.13 37.32 -29.23
C LYS A 3 89.77 37.69 -28.55
N PRO A 4 89.67 37.70 -27.20
CA PRO A 4 89.12 36.55 -26.45
C PRO A 4 88.25 36.92 -25.22
N ARG A 5 87.86 35.89 -24.43
CA ARG A 5 87.63 35.90 -22.94
C ARG A 5 86.47 36.75 -22.40
N ALA A 6 85.81 36.48 -21.27
CA ALA A 6 85.67 35.36 -20.35
C ALA A 6 84.61 35.80 -19.30
N PHE A 7 84.05 34.81 -18.60
CA PHE A 7 83.63 34.86 -17.18
C PHE A 7 82.42 35.72 -16.71
N THR A 8 81.34 34.99 -16.40
CA THR A 8 80.54 35.00 -15.14
C THR A 8 80.16 36.33 -14.46
N ALA A 9 78.85 36.50 -14.20
CA ALA A 9 78.35 36.84 -12.86
C ALA A 9 76.84 36.59 -12.76
N PHE A 10 76.46 36.01 -11.63
CA PHE A 10 75.11 35.77 -11.11
C PHE A 10 74.47 37.11 -10.68
N LEU A 11 73.20 37.36 -10.99
CA LEU A 11 72.39 38.33 -10.23
C LEU A 11 70.91 37.93 -10.21
N ILE A 12 70.42 37.80 -8.97
CA ILE A 12 69.05 37.67 -8.50
C ILE A 12 68.21 38.87 -8.95
N ILE A 13 67.02 38.67 -9.55
CA ILE A 13 65.90 39.64 -9.49
C ILE A 13 64.55 38.93 -9.31
N ALA A 14 64.04 39.13 -8.09
CA ALA A 14 62.67 39.36 -7.63
C ALA A 14 61.46 38.88 -8.47
N VAL A 15 60.66 38.06 -7.78
CA VAL A 15 59.25 37.75 -7.98
C VAL A 15 58.40 39.01 -8.15
N LEU A 16 57.71 39.11 -9.28
CA LEU A 16 56.54 39.98 -9.47
C LEU A 16 55.33 39.05 -9.59
N PHE A 17 54.59 38.93 -8.48
CA PHE A 17 53.25 38.34 -8.42
C PHE A 17 52.32 39.22 -9.27
N CYS A 18 52.22 38.95 -10.57
CA CYS A 18 51.07 39.38 -11.35
C CYS A 18 49.94 38.38 -11.11
N SER A 19 49.19 38.62 -10.04
CA SER A 19 47.84 38.11 -9.89
C SER A 19 47.01 38.68 -11.04
N PHE A 20 46.93 37.99 -12.17
CA PHE A 20 45.86 38.26 -13.13
C PHE A 20 44.56 37.82 -12.44
N PRO A 21 43.61 38.73 -12.16
CA PRO A 21 42.24 38.29 -11.96
C PRO A 21 41.87 37.49 -13.21
N LEU A 22 41.62 36.20 -13.01
CA LEU A 22 40.94 35.37 -13.98
C LEU A 22 39.56 36.00 -14.13
N TYR A 23 39.41 36.96 -15.04
CA TYR A 23 38.09 37.42 -15.46
C TYR A 23 37.43 36.20 -16.07
N ALA A 24 36.58 35.54 -15.28
CA ALA A 24 35.56 34.66 -15.80
C ALA A 24 34.89 35.46 -16.93
N GLN A 25 34.89 34.89 -18.14
CA GLN A 25 34.27 35.49 -19.30
C GLN A 25 32.80 35.73 -18.95
N GLU A 26 32.46 36.94 -18.52
CA GLU A 26 31.08 37.31 -18.21
C GLU A 26 30.29 37.13 -19.51
N GLY A 27 29.37 36.16 -19.51
CA GLY A 27 28.52 35.91 -20.66
C GLY A 27 27.79 37.18 -21.05
N LEU A 28 27.57 37.39 -22.34
CA LEU A 28 26.84 38.55 -22.84
C LEU A 28 25.51 38.72 -22.07
N PRO A 29 25.14 39.95 -21.65
CA PRO A 29 23.92 40.18 -20.89
C PRO A 29 22.68 39.82 -21.70
N ILE A 30 21.70 39.21 -21.04
CA ILE A 30 20.42 38.85 -21.67
C ILE A 30 19.62 40.12 -21.92
N ARG A 31 19.30 40.42 -23.19
CA ARG A 31 18.57 41.63 -23.60
C ARG A 31 17.07 41.38 -23.70
N SER A 32 16.67 40.20 -24.14
CA SER A 32 15.27 39.78 -24.16
C SER A 32 15.14 38.27 -23.97
N LEU A 33 14.00 37.87 -23.44
CA LEU A 33 13.63 36.47 -23.24
C LEU A 33 12.23 36.26 -23.82
N THR A 34 12.15 35.43 -24.85
CA THR A 34 10.90 35.12 -25.55
C THR A 34 10.64 33.63 -25.52
N ILE A 35 9.37 33.24 -25.43
CA ILE A 35 8.93 31.84 -25.50
C ILE A 35 8.04 31.71 -26.73
N LYS A 36 8.28 30.70 -27.56
CA LYS A 36 7.55 30.43 -28.80
C LYS A 36 7.17 28.95 -28.88
N GLY A 37 6.07 28.67 -29.57
CA GLY A 37 5.62 27.29 -29.84
C GLY A 37 4.63 26.73 -28.82
N ASN A 38 4.39 27.45 -27.71
CA ASN A 38 3.27 27.19 -26.83
C ASN A 38 1.94 27.58 -27.52
N LYS A 39 0.90 26.79 -27.28
CA LYS A 39 -0.43 26.94 -27.87
C LYS A 39 -1.50 26.98 -26.78
N ARG A 40 -1.52 25.98 -25.90
CA ARG A 40 -2.50 25.87 -24.80
C ARG A 40 -1.92 26.27 -23.45
N ILE A 41 -0.61 26.12 -23.26
CA ILE A 41 0.06 26.54 -22.03
C ILE A 41 0.38 28.03 -22.14
N ASP A 42 -0.02 28.81 -21.14
CA ASP A 42 0.25 30.24 -21.13
C ASP A 42 1.76 30.51 -21.06
N THR A 43 2.21 31.51 -21.82
CA THR A 43 3.61 31.96 -21.85
C THR A 43 4.12 32.31 -20.45
N SER A 44 3.26 32.91 -19.62
CA SER A 44 3.58 33.26 -18.23
C SER A 44 3.81 32.04 -17.34
N THR A 45 3.09 30.93 -17.58
CA THR A 45 3.31 29.67 -16.86
C THR A 45 4.70 29.12 -17.16
N ILE A 46 5.13 29.14 -18.42
CA ILE A 46 6.48 28.66 -18.80
C ILE A 46 7.55 29.61 -18.23
N ALA A 47 7.33 30.92 -18.34
CA ALA A 47 8.25 31.94 -17.85
C ALA A 47 8.51 31.82 -16.34
N TYR A 48 7.51 31.41 -15.54
CA TYR A 48 7.67 31.20 -14.10
C TYR A 48 8.75 30.16 -13.74
N TYR A 49 8.96 29.16 -14.60
CA TYR A 49 9.95 28.09 -14.37
C TYR A 49 11.35 28.43 -14.89
N ILE A 50 11.48 29.56 -15.60
CA ILE A 50 12.75 30.03 -16.13
C ILE A 50 13.37 30.98 -15.11
N LYS A 51 14.60 30.67 -14.66
CA LYS A 51 15.33 31.52 -13.72
C LYS A 51 16.34 32.44 -14.40
N SER A 52 16.56 32.29 -15.70
CA SER A 52 17.31 33.27 -16.50
C SER A 52 16.53 34.59 -16.56
N GLU A 53 17.18 35.69 -16.15
CA GLU A 53 16.56 37.02 -16.10
C GLU A 53 17.19 37.98 -17.10
N ILE A 54 16.40 38.93 -17.58
CA ILE A 54 16.88 40.04 -18.41
C ILE A 54 17.88 40.87 -17.61
N GLY A 55 19.04 41.17 -18.21
CA GLY A 55 20.14 41.92 -17.61
C GLY A 55 21.24 41.06 -16.98
N GLN A 56 20.99 39.77 -16.70
CA GLN A 56 22.00 38.86 -16.19
C GLN A 56 22.93 38.35 -17.31
N ALA A 57 24.16 37.97 -16.97
CA ALA A 57 25.09 37.34 -17.90
C ALA A 57 24.59 35.96 -18.35
N LEU A 58 24.62 35.67 -19.65
CA LEU A 58 24.19 34.39 -20.20
C LEU A 58 25.01 33.23 -19.59
N SER A 59 24.35 32.34 -18.85
CA SER A 59 24.96 31.16 -18.25
C SER A 59 24.42 29.88 -18.88
N ARG A 60 25.28 29.14 -19.59
CA ARG A 60 24.91 27.84 -20.18
C ARG A 60 24.41 26.84 -19.12
N THR A 61 24.97 26.90 -17.91
CA THR A 61 24.54 26.06 -16.79
C THR A 61 23.13 26.42 -16.35
N GLN A 62 22.80 27.72 -16.29
CA GLN A 62 21.45 28.16 -15.93
C GLN A 62 20.44 27.81 -17.03
N ILE A 63 20.79 28.00 -18.30
CA ILE A 63 19.94 27.62 -19.44
C ILE A 63 19.62 26.12 -19.44
N ARG A 64 20.62 25.26 -19.16
CA ARG A 64 20.36 23.82 -19.01
C ARG A 64 19.36 23.54 -17.89
N LYS A 65 19.52 24.19 -16.72
CA LYS A 65 18.57 24.04 -15.61
C LYS A 65 17.18 24.53 -15.98
N ASP A 66 17.07 25.65 -16.69
CA ASP A 66 15.77 26.18 -17.13
C ASP A 66 15.10 25.22 -18.12
N ILE A 67 15.85 24.63 -19.05
CA ILE A 67 15.34 23.57 -19.94
C ILE A 67 14.84 22.37 -19.12
N GLU A 68 15.60 21.90 -18.12
CA GLU A 68 15.19 20.80 -17.23
C GLU A 68 13.91 21.14 -16.44
N GLN A 69 13.77 22.39 -15.96
CA GLN A 69 12.56 22.85 -15.28
C GLN A 69 11.35 22.88 -16.23
N ILE A 70 11.51 23.34 -17.46
CA ILE A 70 10.43 23.32 -18.46
C ILE A 70 10.04 21.88 -18.80
N TYR A 71 11.01 20.96 -18.97
CA TYR A 71 10.72 19.54 -19.18
C TYR A 71 10.01 18.88 -17.99
N SER A 72 10.30 19.32 -16.76
CA SER A 72 9.65 18.79 -15.54
C SER A 72 8.13 19.01 -15.51
N LEU A 73 7.62 19.95 -16.32
CA LEU A 73 6.18 20.18 -16.51
C LEU A 73 5.50 19.01 -17.22
N ASN A 74 6.26 18.13 -17.89
CA ASN A 74 5.76 16.99 -18.67
C ASN A 74 4.71 17.38 -19.74
N GLN A 75 4.71 18.65 -20.18
CA GLN A 75 3.78 19.19 -21.20
C GLN A 75 4.45 19.38 -22.57
N PHE A 76 5.76 19.16 -22.69
CA PHE A 76 6.52 19.48 -23.90
C PHE A 76 7.29 18.25 -24.39
N LYS A 77 7.19 17.98 -25.69
CA LYS A 77 7.92 16.93 -26.40
C LYS A 77 9.37 17.34 -26.64
N ASP A 78 9.57 18.63 -26.89
CA ASP A 78 10.88 19.20 -27.16
C ASP A 78 10.96 20.63 -26.62
N VAL A 79 12.14 21.01 -26.14
CA VAL A 79 12.47 22.34 -25.62
C VAL A 79 13.85 22.69 -26.16
N GLN A 80 13.90 23.67 -27.05
CA GLN A 80 15.12 24.18 -27.66
C GLN A 80 15.35 25.63 -27.25
N VAL A 81 16.60 26.06 -27.26
CA VAL A 81 16.97 27.44 -26.96
C VAL A 81 17.81 27.97 -28.11
N GLU A 82 17.28 28.99 -28.77
CA GLU A 82 17.99 29.76 -29.78
C GLU A 82 18.50 31.06 -29.16
N THR A 83 19.70 31.48 -29.58
CA THR A 83 20.33 32.70 -29.10
C THR A 83 20.80 33.54 -30.27
N ASP A 84 20.35 34.79 -30.33
CA ASP A 84 20.73 35.75 -31.35
C ASP A 84 21.47 36.94 -30.73
N LEU A 85 22.52 37.43 -31.40
CA LEU A 85 23.26 38.61 -30.93
C LEU A 85 22.40 39.87 -31.06
N ALA A 86 22.39 40.68 -30.00
CA ALA A 86 21.62 41.91 -29.91
C ALA A 86 22.50 43.04 -29.38
N GLY A 87 23.25 43.68 -30.28
CA GLY A 87 24.18 44.74 -29.92
C GLY A 87 25.30 44.23 -29.00
N ASP A 88 25.29 44.67 -27.75
CA ASP A 88 26.22 44.29 -26.69
C ASP A 88 25.72 43.12 -25.80
N GLY A 89 24.60 42.49 -26.16
CA GLY A 89 24.00 41.38 -25.42
C GLY A 89 23.41 40.28 -26.30
N VAL A 90 22.60 39.40 -25.72
CA VAL A 90 21.98 38.25 -26.39
C VAL A 90 20.48 38.22 -26.17
N ASN A 91 19.73 37.95 -27.23
CA ASN A 91 18.32 37.59 -27.18
C ASN A 91 18.18 36.07 -27.04
N ILE A 92 17.36 35.62 -26.10
CA ILE A 92 17.08 34.20 -25.89
C ILE A 92 15.66 33.90 -26.33
N THR A 93 15.51 32.89 -27.18
CA THR A 93 14.20 32.34 -27.55
C THR A 93 14.11 30.89 -27.11
N PHE A 94 13.22 30.60 -26.16
CA PHE A 94 12.82 29.23 -25.83
C PHE A 94 11.76 28.77 -26.83
N ILE A 95 12.08 27.77 -27.63
CA ILE A 95 11.17 27.14 -28.58
C ILE A 95 10.68 25.84 -27.98
N VAL A 96 9.39 25.78 -27.69
CA VAL A 96 8.76 24.61 -27.08
C VAL A 96 7.81 23.92 -28.06
N VAL A 97 7.82 22.59 -28.05
CA VAL A 97 6.86 21.78 -28.80
C VAL A 97 5.92 21.13 -27.80
N GLU A 98 4.73 21.69 -27.64
CA GLU A 98 3.72 21.15 -26.73
C GLU A 98 3.28 19.74 -27.11
N ILE A 99 3.14 18.87 -26.11
CA ILE A 99 2.46 17.59 -26.23
C ILE A 99 0.97 17.87 -26.36
N PRO A 100 0.26 17.26 -27.33
CA PRO A 100 -1.16 17.47 -27.47
C PRO A 100 -1.94 17.00 -26.24
N SER A 101 -3.07 17.63 -25.96
CA SER A 101 -3.98 17.17 -24.91
C SER A 101 -5.03 16.22 -25.49
N VAL A 102 -5.54 15.31 -24.66
CA VAL A 102 -6.63 14.41 -25.02
C VAL A 102 -7.92 15.22 -25.21
N GLY A 103 -8.52 15.12 -26.38
CA GLY A 103 -9.82 15.70 -26.73
C GLY A 103 -10.97 14.79 -26.30
N THR A 104 -11.71 14.25 -27.26
CA THR A 104 -12.77 13.26 -26.97
C THR A 104 -12.19 11.87 -26.80
N VAL A 105 -12.74 11.09 -25.86
CA VAL A 105 -12.39 9.68 -25.67
C VAL A 105 -13.61 8.83 -26.03
N LYS A 106 -13.44 7.90 -26.96
CA LYS A 106 -14.45 6.93 -27.36
C LYS A 106 -13.96 5.53 -27.05
N VAL A 107 -14.86 4.64 -26.64
CA VAL A 107 -14.59 3.21 -26.45
C VAL A 107 -15.41 2.45 -27.48
N ALA A 108 -14.78 1.50 -28.18
CA ALA A 108 -15.39 0.70 -29.22
C ALA A 108 -15.04 -0.78 -29.04
N GLY A 109 -16.01 -1.66 -29.30
CA GLY A 109 -15.85 -3.11 -29.18
C GLY A 109 -16.09 -3.66 -27.79
N ASN A 110 -16.48 -2.83 -26.82
CA ASN A 110 -16.88 -3.25 -25.48
C ASN A 110 -18.37 -3.62 -25.43
N VAL A 111 -18.68 -4.91 -25.52
CA VAL A 111 -20.05 -5.45 -25.42
C VAL A 111 -20.32 -6.04 -24.04
N LYS A 112 -19.30 -6.60 -23.39
CA LYS A 112 -19.37 -7.30 -22.10
C LYS A 112 -19.06 -6.40 -20.91
N VAL A 113 -18.44 -5.25 -21.13
CA VAL A 113 -18.07 -4.27 -20.09
C VAL A 113 -18.63 -2.91 -20.45
N GLU A 114 -19.32 -2.28 -19.49
CA GLU A 114 -19.87 -0.94 -19.69
C GLU A 114 -18.77 0.09 -19.91
N THR A 115 -19.01 1.02 -20.85
CA THR A 115 -18.07 2.10 -21.17
C THR A 115 -17.71 2.93 -19.93
N LYS A 116 -18.66 3.13 -19.02
CA LYS A 116 -18.44 3.87 -17.77
C LYS A 116 -17.41 3.21 -16.86
N ASP A 117 -17.44 1.87 -16.74
CA ASP A 117 -16.48 1.12 -15.92
C ASP A 117 -15.05 1.26 -16.46
N ILE A 118 -14.91 1.21 -17.78
CA ILE A 118 -13.62 1.37 -18.47
C ILE A 118 -13.09 2.79 -18.26
N LEU A 119 -13.91 3.81 -18.55
CA LEU A 119 -13.53 5.21 -18.44
C LEU A 119 -13.23 5.65 -17.00
N ALA A 120 -13.82 4.98 -16.00
CA ALA A 120 -13.54 5.25 -14.59
C ALA A 120 -12.15 4.78 -14.13
N LYS A 121 -11.51 3.88 -14.89
CA LYS A 121 -10.22 3.26 -14.51
C LYS A 121 -9.02 3.76 -15.32
N VAL A 122 -9.25 4.30 -16.53
CA VAL A 122 -8.16 4.76 -17.40
C VAL A 122 -7.73 6.20 -17.10
N GLY A 123 -6.43 6.46 -17.27
CA GLY A 123 -5.89 7.82 -17.20
C GLY A 123 -6.23 8.68 -18.42
N VAL A 124 -6.48 8.06 -19.58
CA VAL A 124 -6.87 8.78 -20.81
C VAL A 124 -8.27 9.37 -20.66
N LYS A 125 -8.33 10.64 -20.29
CA LYS A 125 -9.54 11.45 -20.14
C LYS A 125 -9.35 12.81 -20.79
N ARG A 126 -10.45 13.49 -21.13
CA ARG A 126 -10.41 14.83 -21.73
C ARG A 126 -9.55 15.78 -20.89
N GLY A 127 -8.62 16.46 -21.55
CA GLY A 127 -7.66 17.40 -20.95
C GLY A 127 -6.36 16.79 -20.44
N ALA A 128 -6.23 15.45 -20.37
CA ALA A 128 -4.97 14.80 -19.99
C ALA A 128 -3.90 14.99 -21.08
N THR A 129 -2.63 14.98 -20.70
CA THR A 129 -1.51 15.08 -21.65
C THR A 129 -1.34 13.77 -22.41
N PHE A 130 -1.44 13.80 -23.75
CA PHE A 130 -1.36 12.59 -24.59
C PHE A 130 0.09 12.11 -24.73
N SER A 131 0.51 11.23 -23.83
CA SER A 131 1.86 10.65 -23.79
C SER A 131 1.85 9.14 -23.99
N GLU A 132 2.97 8.58 -24.45
CA GLU A 132 3.16 7.13 -24.60
C GLU A 132 2.98 6.37 -23.28
N HIS A 133 3.41 6.99 -22.17
CA HIS A 133 3.23 6.42 -20.84
C HIS A 133 1.75 6.31 -20.46
N LEU A 134 0.98 7.38 -20.67
CA LEU A 134 -0.47 7.42 -20.40
C LEU A 134 -1.23 6.37 -21.23
N ILE A 135 -0.84 6.20 -22.49
CA ILE A 135 -1.42 5.20 -23.39
C ILE A 135 -1.18 3.80 -22.85
N ARG A 136 0.07 3.47 -22.51
CA ARG A 136 0.45 2.15 -21.99
C ARG A 136 -0.26 1.83 -20.68
N GLU A 137 -0.24 2.76 -19.73
CA GLU A 137 -0.94 2.62 -18.45
C GLU A 137 -2.44 2.38 -18.67
N SER A 138 -3.06 3.14 -19.57
CA SER A 138 -4.48 2.98 -19.86
C SER A 138 -4.79 1.64 -20.55
N ILE A 139 -3.94 1.16 -21.46
CA ILE A 139 -4.07 -0.18 -22.05
C ILE A 139 -4.01 -1.25 -20.96
N GLU A 140 -3.07 -1.14 -20.03
CA GLU A 140 -2.93 -2.07 -18.90
C GLU A 140 -4.15 -2.04 -17.97
N GLU A 141 -4.67 -0.85 -17.65
CA GLU A 141 -5.88 -0.72 -16.81
C GLU A 141 -7.13 -1.28 -17.48
N VAL A 142 -7.36 -1.00 -18.78
CA VAL A 142 -8.47 -1.63 -19.51
C VAL A 142 -8.28 -3.15 -19.53
N THR A 143 -7.09 -3.63 -19.83
CA THR A 143 -6.78 -5.07 -19.84
C THR A 143 -7.09 -5.70 -18.49
N ARG A 144 -6.71 -5.04 -17.38
CA ARG A 144 -7.01 -5.48 -16.01
C ARG A 144 -8.52 -5.56 -15.75
N VAL A 145 -9.30 -4.54 -16.13
CA VAL A 145 -10.76 -4.54 -15.99
C VAL A 145 -11.40 -5.76 -16.67
N TYR A 146 -10.88 -6.16 -17.84
CA TYR A 146 -11.37 -7.35 -18.55
C TYR A 146 -10.89 -8.64 -17.91
N HIS A 147 -9.63 -8.71 -17.47
CA HIS A 147 -9.08 -9.87 -16.74
C HIS A 147 -9.86 -10.14 -15.45
N ASP A 148 -10.20 -9.11 -14.69
CA ASP A 148 -10.99 -9.22 -13.46
C ASP A 148 -12.40 -9.81 -13.71
N LYS A 149 -12.91 -9.68 -14.94
CA LYS A 149 -14.19 -10.26 -15.38
C LYS A 149 -14.02 -11.61 -16.10
N GLY A 150 -12.80 -12.13 -16.21
CA GLY A 150 -12.45 -13.42 -16.81
C GLY A 150 -12.12 -13.39 -18.32
N TYR A 151 -11.95 -12.21 -18.91
CA TYR A 151 -11.62 -12.05 -20.34
C TYR A 151 -10.11 -11.97 -20.55
N PHE A 152 -9.42 -13.09 -20.39
CA PHE A 152 -7.96 -13.16 -20.46
C PHE A 152 -7.36 -12.87 -21.85
N PHE A 153 -8.14 -13.08 -22.92
CA PHE A 153 -7.69 -12.87 -24.30
C PHE A 153 -8.07 -11.50 -24.87
N VAL A 154 -8.39 -10.55 -24.00
CA VAL A 154 -8.69 -9.19 -24.43
C VAL A 154 -7.49 -8.60 -25.17
N ASN A 155 -7.76 -7.96 -26.31
CA ASN A 155 -6.77 -7.15 -27.02
C ASN A 155 -7.24 -5.71 -27.02
N VAL A 156 -6.46 -4.83 -26.39
CA VAL A 156 -6.77 -3.41 -26.29
C VAL A 156 -5.77 -2.64 -27.15
N LYS A 157 -6.29 -1.75 -28.00
CA LYS A 157 -5.50 -0.80 -28.78
C LYS A 157 -6.05 0.60 -28.56
N ILE A 158 -5.16 1.57 -28.43
CA ILE A 158 -5.53 2.98 -28.38
C ILE A 158 -5.06 3.62 -29.68
N GLU A 159 -6.02 4.11 -30.45
CA GLU A 159 -5.78 4.85 -31.68
C GLU A 159 -6.00 6.34 -31.44
N ASN A 160 -5.22 7.17 -32.12
CA ASN A 160 -5.33 8.61 -32.10
C ASN A 160 -5.84 9.16 -33.43
N GLU A 161 -6.78 10.09 -33.34
CA GLU A 161 -7.31 10.85 -34.46
C GLU A 161 -6.96 12.34 -34.27
N PRO A 162 -6.56 13.07 -35.33
CA PRO A 162 -6.28 14.51 -35.23
C PRO A 162 -7.50 15.26 -34.70
N GLY A 163 -7.30 16.05 -33.63
CA GLY A 163 -8.28 16.99 -33.11
C GLY A 163 -7.96 18.43 -33.53
N GLN A 164 -8.83 19.37 -33.15
CA GLN A 164 -8.58 20.80 -33.32
C GLN A 164 -7.70 21.34 -32.18
N GLU A 165 -7.00 22.46 -32.40
CA GLU A 165 -6.31 23.22 -31.33
C GLU A 165 -5.33 22.40 -30.45
N ASN A 166 -4.44 21.62 -31.09
CA ASN A 166 -3.47 20.75 -30.40
C ASN A 166 -4.14 19.66 -29.53
N LEU A 167 -5.37 19.26 -29.87
CA LEU A 167 -6.04 18.12 -29.27
C LEU A 167 -5.83 16.86 -30.11
N VAL A 168 -5.85 15.73 -29.41
CA VAL A 168 -5.88 14.39 -30.01
C VAL A 168 -7.13 13.68 -29.52
N ASN A 169 -8.00 13.29 -30.44
CA ASN A 169 -9.13 12.43 -30.12
C ASN A 169 -8.63 10.99 -29.98
N VAL A 170 -9.16 10.28 -28.98
CA VAL A 170 -8.70 8.93 -28.65
C VAL A 170 -9.83 7.93 -28.84
N VAL A 171 -9.52 6.82 -29.51
CA VAL A 171 -10.42 5.68 -29.63
C VAL A 171 -9.76 4.46 -28.99
N ILE A 172 -10.33 3.99 -27.89
CA ILE A 172 -9.96 2.73 -27.25
C ILE A 172 -10.72 1.61 -27.96
N ARG A 173 -10.03 0.85 -28.81
CA ARG A 173 -10.57 -0.33 -29.48
C ARG A 173 -10.28 -1.58 -28.67
N ILE A 174 -11.33 -2.35 -28.40
CA ILE A 174 -11.25 -3.55 -27.57
C ILE A 174 -11.78 -4.72 -28.37
N ILE A 175 -11.00 -5.79 -28.42
CA ILE A 175 -11.44 -7.11 -28.87
C ILE A 175 -11.49 -7.98 -27.61
N GLU A 176 -12.70 -8.19 -27.09
CA GLU A 176 -12.89 -8.76 -25.74
C GLU A 176 -12.43 -10.22 -25.62
N GLY A 177 -12.54 -10.98 -26.72
CA GLY A 177 -12.29 -12.41 -26.71
C GLY A 177 -13.33 -13.21 -25.93
N GLY A 178 -13.11 -14.51 -25.81
CA GLY A 178 -13.95 -15.38 -24.99
C GLY A 178 -13.58 -15.28 -23.51
N LYS A 179 -14.58 -15.26 -22.63
CA LYS A 179 -14.37 -15.48 -21.19
C LYS A 179 -13.79 -16.88 -20.99
N VAL A 180 -12.72 -17.01 -20.23
CA VAL A 180 -12.13 -18.30 -19.85
C VAL A 180 -12.28 -18.52 -18.35
N SER A 181 -12.37 -19.79 -17.96
CA SER A 181 -12.44 -20.16 -16.55
C SER A 181 -11.36 -21.19 -16.21
N ILE A 182 -10.84 -21.12 -14.99
CA ILE A 182 -9.93 -22.12 -14.44
C ILE A 182 -10.73 -23.41 -14.25
N GLU A 183 -10.42 -24.43 -15.04
CA GLU A 183 -11.08 -25.73 -14.97
C GLU A 183 -10.41 -26.65 -13.95
N ASP A 184 -9.08 -26.57 -13.82
CA ASP A 184 -8.30 -27.47 -12.98
C ASP A 184 -7.00 -26.78 -12.54
N ILE A 185 -6.64 -26.94 -11.26
CA ILE A 185 -5.40 -26.48 -10.68
C ILE A 185 -4.59 -27.70 -10.24
N LYS A 186 -3.47 -27.95 -10.92
CA LYS A 186 -2.59 -29.07 -10.64
C LYS A 186 -1.34 -28.61 -9.93
N PHE A 187 -0.82 -29.50 -9.09
CA PHE A 187 0.47 -29.35 -8.43
C PHE A 187 1.38 -30.47 -8.89
N THR A 188 2.66 -30.13 -9.08
CA THR A 188 3.69 -31.13 -9.40
C THR A 188 4.83 -30.99 -8.41
N GLY A 189 5.37 -32.11 -7.95
CA GLY A 189 6.46 -32.13 -6.98
C GLY A 189 5.99 -32.13 -5.52
N ASN A 190 4.70 -31.90 -5.26
CA ASN A 190 4.10 -32.14 -3.95
C ASN A 190 4.05 -33.66 -3.67
N LYS A 191 4.66 -34.08 -2.57
CA LYS A 191 4.73 -35.48 -2.10
C LYS A 191 4.23 -35.60 -0.67
N SER A 192 4.46 -34.56 0.13
CA SER A 192 4.12 -34.54 1.55
C SER A 192 2.67 -34.13 1.80
N PHE A 193 2.08 -33.34 0.89
CA PHE A 193 0.69 -32.90 0.97
C PHE A 193 -0.09 -33.24 -0.30
N THR A 194 -1.37 -33.51 -0.13
CA THR A 194 -2.29 -33.72 -1.24
C THR A 194 -2.59 -32.39 -1.93
N ALA A 195 -2.88 -32.44 -3.24
CA ALA A 195 -3.29 -31.25 -4.00
C ALA A 195 -4.46 -30.52 -3.31
N LYS A 196 -5.42 -31.26 -2.73
CA LYS A 196 -6.58 -30.69 -2.02
C LYS A 196 -6.20 -29.88 -0.78
N GLU A 197 -5.16 -30.26 -0.05
CA GLU A 197 -4.69 -29.51 1.11
C GLU A 197 -4.03 -28.20 0.71
N ILE A 198 -3.31 -28.22 -0.42
CA ILE A 198 -2.62 -27.06 -0.98
C ILE A 198 -3.64 -26.07 -1.57
N VAL A 199 -4.60 -26.54 -2.38
CA VAL A 199 -5.67 -25.69 -2.96
C VAL A 199 -6.45 -24.95 -1.87
N LYS A 200 -6.67 -25.56 -0.70
CA LYS A 200 -7.39 -24.90 0.42
C LYS A 200 -6.67 -23.67 0.97
N GLN A 201 -5.36 -23.54 0.74
CA GLN A 201 -4.59 -22.36 1.15
C GLN A 201 -4.70 -21.20 0.14
N MET A 202 -5.31 -21.46 -1.01
CA MET A 202 -5.43 -20.51 -2.11
C MET A 202 -6.80 -19.82 -2.09
N GLU A 203 -6.82 -18.59 -2.57
CA GLU A 203 -8.05 -17.85 -2.91
C GLU A 203 -8.48 -18.13 -4.35
N THR A 204 -7.53 -18.37 -5.26
CA THR A 204 -7.81 -18.83 -6.61
C THR A 204 -8.44 -20.22 -6.55
N GLN A 205 -9.61 -20.36 -7.15
CA GLN A 205 -10.38 -21.60 -7.14
C GLN A 205 -10.71 -22.03 -8.56
N GLU A 206 -10.83 -23.35 -8.74
CA GLU A 206 -11.44 -23.95 -9.91
C GLU A 206 -12.89 -23.49 -10.05
N LYS A 207 -13.40 -23.57 -11.28
CA LYS A 207 -14.80 -23.35 -11.57
C LYS A 207 -15.64 -24.43 -10.88
N ASP A 208 -16.67 -23.99 -10.17
CA ASP A 208 -17.62 -24.81 -9.44
C ASP A 208 -19.04 -24.64 -10.01
N TRP A 209 -19.99 -25.49 -9.59
CA TRP A 209 -21.41 -25.37 -9.93
C TRP A 209 -22.01 -24.04 -9.43
N LEU A 210 -21.42 -23.40 -8.41
CA LEU A 210 -21.83 -22.08 -7.89
C LEU A 210 -21.16 -20.87 -8.56
N SER A 211 -20.29 -21.06 -9.56
CA SER A 211 -19.56 -19.96 -10.24
C SER A 211 -20.45 -18.93 -10.96
N PHE A 212 -21.76 -19.17 -11.03
CA PHE A 212 -22.72 -18.16 -11.51
C PHE A 212 -23.04 -17.08 -10.46
N PHE A 213 -22.73 -17.32 -9.17
CA PHE A 213 -23.00 -16.40 -8.06
C PHE A 213 -21.75 -15.99 -7.28
N ASN A 214 -20.73 -16.86 -7.20
CA ASN A 214 -19.41 -16.50 -6.66
C ASN A 214 -18.41 -16.39 -7.82
N ASP A 215 -17.48 -15.43 -7.76
CA ASP A 215 -16.47 -15.18 -8.81
C ASP A 215 -15.42 -16.31 -8.96
N SER A 216 -15.75 -17.54 -8.55
CA SER A 216 -14.90 -18.73 -8.65
C SER A 216 -14.61 -19.09 -10.10
N GLY A 217 -13.43 -19.67 -10.34
CA GLY A 217 -12.95 -19.97 -11.69
C GLY A 217 -12.45 -18.76 -12.48
N ILE A 218 -12.50 -17.53 -11.96
CA ILE A 218 -11.91 -16.35 -12.63
C ILE A 218 -10.41 -16.27 -12.31
N TYR A 219 -9.59 -16.30 -13.36
CA TYR A 219 -8.16 -16.10 -13.20
C TYR A 219 -7.82 -14.64 -12.92
N LYS A 220 -7.18 -14.41 -11.76
CA LYS A 220 -6.61 -13.12 -11.38
C LYS A 220 -5.13 -13.31 -11.09
N LYS A 221 -4.27 -12.67 -11.89
CA LYS A 221 -2.80 -12.81 -11.81
C LYS A 221 -2.27 -12.47 -10.42
N ASP A 222 -2.78 -11.39 -9.82
CA ASP A 222 -2.29 -10.94 -8.52
C ASP A 222 -2.77 -11.84 -7.37
N SER A 223 -4.00 -12.34 -7.43
CA SER A 223 -4.49 -13.36 -6.49
C SER A 223 -3.65 -14.62 -6.55
N LEU A 224 -3.35 -15.13 -7.76
CA LEU A 224 -2.52 -16.33 -7.91
C LEU A 224 -1.10 -16.12 -7.37
N LYS A 225 -0.50 -14.94 -7.55
CA LYS A 225 0.81 -14.63 -6.96
C LYS A 225 0.79 -14.66 -5.43
N LEU A 226 -0.26 -14.11 -4.82
CA LEU A 226 -0.45 -14.19 -3.37
C LEU A 226 -0.67 -15.63 -2.92
N ASP A 227 -1.35 -16.44 -3.72
CA ASP A 227 -1.56 -17.85 -3.44
C ASP A 227 -0.24 -18.65 -3.40
N LEU A 228 0.74 -18.33 -4.26
CA LEU A 228 2.07 -18.98 -4.18
C LEU A 228 2.74 -18.72 -2.82
N LEU A 229 2.65 -17.49 -2.32
CA LEU A 229 3.18 -17.13 -0.99
C LEU A 229 2.42 -17.83 0.14
N ARG A 230 1.09 -17.99 0.00
CA ARG A 230 0.26 -18.74 0.97
C ARG A 230 0.65 -20.22 1.00
N ILE A 231 0.95 -20.81 -0.16
CA ILE A 231 1.44 -22.19 -0.26
C ILE A 231 2.83 -22.30 0.39
N GLU A 232 3.77 -21.40 0.10
CA GLU A 232 5.09 -21.41 0.75
C GLU A 232 4.97 -21.30 2.28
N ALA A 233 4.14 -20.37 2.77
CA ALA A 233 3.87 -20.22 4.20
C ALA A 233 3.28 -21.51 4.81
N PHE A 234 2.34 -22.16 4.13
CA PHE A 234 1.78 -23.44 4.56
C PHE A 234 2.87 -24.51 4.71
N TYR A 235 3.80 -24.63 3.75
CA TYR A 235 4.91 -25.57 3.83
C TYR A 235 5.90 -25.22 4.97
N HIS A 236 6.21 -23.94 5.16
CA HIS A 236 7.05 -23.47 6.28
C HIS A 236 6.43 -23.79 7.65
N ASP A 237 5.11 -23.70 7.77
CA ASP A 237 4.37 -24.08 8.98
C ASP A 237 4.36 -25.59 9.24
N HIS A 238 4.79 -26.40 8.26
CA HIS A 238 4.94 -27.84 8.40
C HIS A 238 6.41 -28.28 8.29
N GLY A 239 7.36 -27.36 8.52
CA GLY A 239 8.78 -27.69 8.68
C GLY A 239 9.58 -27.78 7.39
N PHE A 240 9.02 -27.40 6.25
CA PHE A 240 9.74 -27.36 4.98
C PHE A 240 10.39 -25.98 4.77
N LEU A 241 11.55 -25.76 5.39
CA LEU A 241 12.23 -24.46 5.36
C LEU A 241 12.83 -24.11 3.99
N ARG A 242 13.07 -25.12 3.16
CA ARG A 242 13.68 -24.98 1.83
C ARG A 242 12.67 -25.13 0.70
N VAL A 243 11.37 -25.04 1.00
CA VAL A 243 10.32 -25.08 -0.02
C VAL A 243 10.51 -23.95 -1.04
N ARG A 244 10.21 -24.24 -2.29
CA ARG A 244 10.08 -23.24 -3.36
C ARG A 244 8.85 -23.52 -4.18
N VAL A 245 7.97 -22.54 -4.32
CA VAL A 245 6.84 -22.61 -5.24
C VAL A 245 7.24 -21.86 -6.51
N LEU A 246 7.39 -22.60 -7.61
CA LEU A 246 7.87 -22.05 -8.88
C LEU A 246 6.76 -21.31 -9.64
N GLU A 247 7.14 -20.56 -10.67
CA GLU A 247 6.18 -19.83 -11.50
C GLU A 247 5.16 -20.78 -12.15
N PRO A 248 3.85 -20.52 -12.02
CA PRO A 248 2.81 -21.36 -12.57
C PRO A 248 2.85 -21.41 -14.10
N GLN A 249 2.68 -22.60 -14.66
CA GLN A 249 2.48 -22.83 -16.07
C GLN A 249 0.98 -22.78 -16.38
N ILE A 250 0.59 -21.89 -17.29
CA ILE A 250 -0.82 -21.68 -17.65
C ILE A 250 -1.04 -22.18 -19.07
N GLU A 251 -1.91 -23.18 -19.21
CA GLU A 251 -2.36 -23.69 -20.50
C GLU A 251 -3.81 -23.26 -20.73
N VAL A 252 -4.14 -22.84 -21.95
CA VAL A 252 -5.50 -22.37 -22.26
C VAL A 252 -6.03 -23.02 -23.52
N ASN A 253 -7.17 -23.70 -23.38
CA ASN A 253 -7.93 -24.25 -24.49
C ASN A 253 -8.93 -23.20 -25.00
N LYS A 254 -8.54 -22.44 -26.02
CA LYS A 254 -9.39 -21.40 -26.62
C LYS A 254 -10.72 -21.91 -27.17
N LYS A 255 -10.79 -23.17 -27.64
CA LYS A 255 -12.01 -23.75 -28.21
C LYS A 255 -13.04 -24.06 -27.14
N LYS A 256 -12.58 -24.58 -25.99
CA LYS A 256 -13.43 -24.94 -24.85
C LYS A 256 -13.58 -23.82 -23.81
N GLN A 257 -12.80 -22.75 -23.96
CA GLN A 257 -12.74 -21.65 -23.00
C GLN A 257 -12.27 -22.08 -21.59
N GLU A 258 -11.41 -23.09 -21.54
CA GLU A 258 -10.87 -23.68 -20.31
C GLU A 258 -9.42 -23.23 -20.10
N MET A 259 -9.07 -22.92 -18.85
CA MET A 259 -7.72 -22.62 -18.39
C MET A 259 -7.27 -23.69 -17.40
N TYR A 260 -6.05 -24.19 -17.57
CA TYR A 260 -5.40 -25.15 -16.70
C TYR A 260 -4.18 -24.49 -16.08
N VAL A 261 -4.07 -24.54 -14.75
CA VAL A 261 -2.96 -23.94 -14.01
C VAL A 261 -2.15 -25.06 -13.39
N VAL A 262 -0.86 -25.16 -13.72
CA VAL A 262 0.07 -26.13 -13.13
C VAL A 262 1.08 -25.38 -12.29
N ILE A 263 1.15 -25.70 -10.99
CA ILE A 263 2.02 -25.04 -10.02
C ILE A 263 3.11 -26.04 -9.58
N PRO A 264 4.36 -25.87 -10.03
CA PRO A 264 5.45 -26.73 -9.60
C PRO A 264 5.96 -26.35 -8.20
N ILE A 265 6.20 -27.35 -7.36
CA ILE A 265 6.66 -27.20 -5.98
C ILE A 265 7.91 -28.06 -5.77
N GLU A 266 8.97 -27.44 -5.27
CA GLU A 266 10.14 -28.12 -4.71
C GLU A 266 10.00 -28.11 -3.19
N GLU A 267 9.51 -29.20 -2.58
CA GLU A 267 9.19 -29.21 -1.13
C GLU A 267 10.42 -28.97 -0.23
N GLY A 268 11.59 -29.49 -0.64
CA GLY A 268 12.76 -29.57 0.22
C GLY A 268 12.60 -30.63 1.32
N ASP A 269 13.51 -30.58 2.31
CA ASP A 269 13.51 -31.52 3.43
C ASP A 269 12.63 -31.02 4.60
N LEU A 270 12.16 -31.96 5.41
CA LEU A 270 11.45 -31.68 6.65
C LEU A 270 12.44 -31.43 7.79
N TYR A 271 12.32 -30.28 8.47
CA TYR A 271 13.14 -29.92 9.61
C TYR A 271 12.39 -30.03 10.93
N LYS A 272 13.11 -30.50 11.96
CA LYS A 272 12.62 -30.55 13.35
C LYS A 272 13.41 -29.63 14.24
N ILE A 273 12.80 -29.22 15.34
CA ILE A 273 13.48 -28.39 16.33
C ILE A 273 14.37 -29.30 17.17
N ALA A 274 15.68 -29.07 17.15
CA ALA A 274 16.61 -29.86 17.96
C ALA A 274 16.75 -29.26 19.37
N LYS A 275 16.92 -27.94 19.47
CA LYS A 275 17.09 -27.24 20.74
C LYS A 275 16.34 -25.92 20.75
N VAL A 276 15.85 -25.54 21.93
CA VAL A 276 15.26 -24.22 22.19
C VAL A 276 15.99 -23.60 23.37
N ASN A 277 17.01 -22.81 23.08
CA ASN A 277 17.74 -22.05 24.08
C ASN A 277 17.00 -20.75 24.35
N VAL A 278 16.63 -20.54 25.60
CA VAL A 278 15.93 -19.34 26.04
C VAL A 278 16.78 -18.62 27.06
N LYS A 279 17.04 -17.34 26.83
CA LYS A 279 17.74 -16.49 27.80
C LYS A 279 16.77 -15.48 28.40
N GLY A 280 16.47 -15.67 29.69
CA GLY A 280 15.71 -14.71 30.49
C GLY A 280 16.56 -13.61 31.11
N ASP A 281 15.90 -12.73 31.84
CA ASP A 281 16.48 -11.62 32.61
C ASP A 281 15.77 -11.46 33.97
N GLU A 282 16.04 -10.37 34.71
CA GLU A 282 15.41 -10.11 36.02
C GLU A 282 13.92 -9.74 35.94
N THR A 283 13.37 -9.55 34.74
CA THR A 283 11.97 -9.26 34.47
C THR A 283 11.19 -10.51 34.11
N LEU A 284 11.73 -11.38 33.25
CA LEU A 284 11.16 -12.69 32.94
C LEU A 284 12.23 -13.77 33.02
N THR A 285 11.98 -14.80 33.82
CA THR A 285 12.92 -15.94 33.91
C THR A 285 12.88 -16.77 32.63
N ALA A 286 13.91 -17.58 32.39
CA ALA A 286 13.94 -18.47 31.23
C ALA A 286 12.76 -19.46 31.25
N GLU A 287 12.35 -19.92 32.42
CA GLU A 287 11.19 -20.80 32.62
C GLU A 287 9.87 -20.10 32.29
N GLU A 288 9.70 -18.83 32.69
CA GLU A 288 8.49 -18.05 32.36
C GLU A 288 8.37 -17.82 30.85
N ILE A 289 9.48 -17.50 30.18
CA ILE A 289 9.53 -17.37 28.72
C ILE A 289 9.21 -18.72 28.08
N ARG A 290 9.88 -19.79 28.51
CA ARG A 290 9.69 -21.14 27.98
C ARG A 290 8.26 -21.65 28.14
N ALA A 291 7.58 -21.28 29.23
CA ALA A 291 6.19 -21.62 29.51
C ALA A 291 5.18 -20.80 28.67
N ALA A 292 5.55 -19.59 28.23
CA ALA A 292 4.75 -18.79 27.32
C ALA A 292 4.81 -19.32 25.87
N MET A 293 5.90 -19.99 25.51
CA MET A 293 6.10 -20.60 24.19
C MET A 293 5.40 -21.97 24.09
N LYS A 294 4.72 -22.24 22.97
CA LYS A 294 4.18 -23.56 22.67
C LYS A 294 5.16 -24.45 21.93
N THR A 295 6.10 -23.87 21.21
CA THR A 295 7.17 -24.56 20.47
C THR A 295 7.99 -25.45 21.40
N LYS A 296 8.28 -26.68 20.97
CA LYS A 296 9.11 -27.62 21.75
C LYS A 296 10.18 -28.31 20.93
N GLU A 297 11.21 -28.75 21.64
CA GLU A 297 12.25 -29.62 21.11
C GLU A 297 11.65 -30.95 20.66
N GLY A 298 12.14 -31.47 19.54
CA GLY A 298 11.68 -32.68 18.89
C GLY A 298 10.46 -32.52 17.97
N GLU A 299 9.71 -31.41 18.08
CA GLU A 299 8.57 -31.13 17.21
C GLU A 299 9.03 -30.68 15.81
N VAL A 300 8.13 -30.82 14.83
CA VAL A 300 8.36 -30.28 13.49
C VAL A 300 8.40 -28.76 13.57
N TYR A 301 9.34 -28.14 12.86
CA TYR A 301 9.44 -26.68 12.83
C TYR A 301 8.15 -26.07 12.27
N ASN A 302 7.67 -24.99 12.89
CA ASN A 302 6.48 -24.27 12.45
C ASN A 302 6.71 -22.76 12.63
N GLU A 303 6.83 -22.05 11.50
CA GLU A 303 7.13 -20.62 11.46
C GLU A 303 6.03 -19.77 12.12
N SER A 304 4.76 -20.04 11.83
CA SER A 304 3.62 -19.34 12.42
C SER A 304 3.53 -19.53 13.94
N GLN A 305 3.84 -20.73 14.44
CA GLN A 305 3.86 -21.03 15.86
C GLN A 305 5.03 -20.32 16.56
N LEU A 306 6.22 -20.32 15.95
CA LEU A 306 7.36 -19.57 16.46
C LEU A 306 7.02 -18.07 16.53
N ARG A 307 6.47 -17.49 15.46
CA ARG A 307 6.04 -16.08 15.46
C ARG A 307 5.00 -15.80 16.55
N SER A 308 4.03 -16.69 16.74
CA SER A 308 3.02 -16.57 17.79
C SER A 308 3.63 -16.62 19.19
N ASP A 309 4.64 -17.47 19.38
CA ASP A 309 5.39 -17.57 20.63
C ASP A 309 6.19 -16.30 20.92
N ILE A 310 6.86 -15.73 19.92
CA ILE A 310 7.56 -14.45 20.04
C ILE A 310 6.59 -13.34 20.46
N VAL A 311 5.42 -13.25 19.82
CA VAL A 311 4.36 -12.29 20.22
C VAL A 311 3.92 -12.53 21.67
N ALA A 312 3.73 -13.78 22.09
CA ALA A 312 3.32 -14.11 23.45
C ALA A 312 4.37 -13.69 24.49
N VAL A 313 5.65 -13.89 24.20
CA VAL A 313 6.77 -13.48 25.07
C VAL A 313 6.87 -11.95 25.11
N THR A 314 6.78 -11.26 23.98
CA THR A 314 6.74 -9.79 23.91
C THR A 314 5.56 -9.24 24.71
N GLU A 315 4.37 -9.85 24.63
CA GLU A 315 3.20 -9.46 25.42
C GLU A 315 3.46 -9.59 26.94
N LYS A 316 4.21 -10.61 27.39
CA LYS A 316 4.60 -10.75 28.80
C LYS A 316 5.49 -9.61 29.28
N TYR A 317 6.50 -9.21 28.49
CA TYR A 317 7.31 -8.03 28.80
C TYR A 317 6.47 -6.75 28.80
N SER A 318 5.60 -6.62 27.79
CA SER A 318 4.70 -5.48 27.64
C SER A 318 3.79 -5.28 28.86
N SER A 319 3.24 -6.35 29.42
CA SER A 319 2.43 -6.30 30.66
C SER A 319 3.20 -5.84 31.91
N LYS A 320 4.54 -5.89 31.88
CA LYS A 320 5.43 -5.47 32.97
C LYS A 320 6.00 -4.05 32.77
N GLY A 321 5.51 -3.28 31.78
CA GLY A 321 5.94 -1.91 31.51
C GLY A 321 6.90 -1.73 30.33
N PHE A 322 7.28 -2.81 29.65
CA PHE A 322 8.31 -2.78 28.62
C PHE A 322 7.67 -2.78 27.21
N ALA A 323 7.19 -1.62 26.77
CA ALA A 323 6.47 -1.50 25.50
C ALA A 323 7.33 -1.78 24.26
N TYR A 324 8.63 -1.52 24.36
CA TYR A 324 9.61 -1.69 23.28
C TYR A 324 10.46 -2.94 23.46
N ALA A 325 9.95 -3.94 24.18
CA ALA A 325 10.63 -5.21 24.28
C ALA A 325 10.75 -5.85 22.89
N ASP A 326 11.98 -6.15 22.50
CA ASP A 326 12.27 -6.80 21.22
C ASP A 326 12.72 -8.24 21.49
N VAL A 327 12.03 -9.20 20.88
CA VAL A 327 12.29 -10.63 21.09
C VAL A 327 12.65 -11.20 19.74
N ASN A 328 13.94 -11.47 19.55
CA ASN A 328 14.48 -11.92 18.28
C ASN A 328 14.84 -13.40 18.35
N PRO A 329 14.18 -14.28 17.57
CA PRO A 329 14.61 -15.66 17.44
C PRO A 329 15.76 -15.75 16.43
N ALA A 330 16.95 -16.14 16.88
CA ALA A 330 17.99 -16.60 15.97
C ALA A 330 17.77 -18.10 15.69
N SER A 331 17.71 -18.47 14.41
CA SER A 331 17.54 -19.85 13.97
C SER A 331 18.81 -20.34 13.30
N ALA A 332 19.42 -21.39 13.84
CA ALA A 332 20.56 -22.07 13.23
C ALA A 332 20.10 -23.37 12.56
N ILE A 333 20.16 -23.41 11.23
CA ILE A 333 19.73 -24.58 10.44
C ILE A 333 20.92 -25.53 10.29
N ASN A 334 20.73 -26.78 10.69
CA ASN A 334 21.65 -27.88 10.41
C ASN A 334 21.16 -28.67 9.20
N GLU A 335 21.85 -28.48 8.08
CA GLU A 335 21.50 -29.13 6.80
C GLU A 335 21.78 -30.64 6.76
N LYS A 336 22.65 -31.16 7.64
CA LYS A 336 22.96 -32.60 7.67
C LYS A 336 21.92 -33.37 8.48
N ASP A 337 21.62 -32.86 9.67
CA ASP A 337 20.71 -33.52 10.61
C ASP A 337 19.24 -33.14 10.36
N LYS A 338 19.00 -32.16 9.46
CA LYS A 338 17.67 -31.60 9.16
C LYS A 338 16.98 -31.12 10.42
N THR A 339 17.72 -30.33 11.19
CA THR A 339 17.24 -29.74 12.43
C THR A 339 17.45 -28.24 12.48
N VAL A 340 16.70 -27.58 13.35
CA VAL A 340 16.83 -26.16 13.67
C VAL A 340 17.08 -26.01 15.16
N ASP A 341 18.15 -25.31 15.51
CA ASP A 341 18.38 -24.82 16.87
C ASP A 341 17.86 -23.38 16.96
N LEU A 342 17.04 -23.12 17.98
CA LEU A 342 16.42 -21.82 18.23
C LEU A 342 17.07 -21.17 19.44
N ASP A 343 17.61 -19.97 19.25
CA ASP A 343 18.11 -19.10 20.31
C ASP A 343 17.17 -17.90 20.44
N VAL A 344 16.36 -17.89 21.50
CA VAL A 344 15.42 -16.80 21.79
C VAL A 344 16.05 -15.86 22.79
N VAL A 345 16.38 -14.65 22.33
CA VAL A 345 16.94 -13.58 23.15
C VAL A 345 15.95 -12.42 23.19
N ALA A 346 15.62 -11.98 24.40
CA ALA A 346 14.75 -10.84 24.63
C ALA A 346 15.56 -9.63 25.12
N GLU A 347 15.32 -8.48 24.47
CA GLU A 347 15.82 -7.18 24.88
C GLU A 347 14.63 -6.34 25.36
N LYS A 348 14.40 -6.30 26.67
CA LYS A 348 13.22 -5.62 27.24
C LYS A 348 13.18 -4.10 27.02
N GLY A 349 14.32 -3.45 26.78
CA GLY A 349 14.41 -1.99 26.72
C GLY A 349 14.11 -1.30 28.06
N LYS A 350 13.62 -0.04 28.01
CA LYS A 350 13.26 0.74 29.20
C LYS A 350 11.78 0.57 29.54
N LYS A 351 11.45 0.71 30.83
CA LYS A 351 10.05 0.87 31.26
C LYS A 351 9.51 2.19 30.72
N VAL A 352 8.25 2.17 30.31
CA VAL A 352 7.56 3.36 29.85
C VAL A 352 6.20 3.53 30.51
N TYR A 353 5.80 4.79 30.63
CA TYR A 353 4.53 5.23 31.17
C TYR A 353 3.68 5.79 30.03
N VAL A 354 2.36 5.62 30.14
CA VAL A 354 1.42 6.16 29.18
C VAL A 354 1.50 7.68 29.23
N GLY A 355 1.88 8.30 28.13
CA GLY A 355 1.84 9.75 27.94
C GLY A 355 0.41 10.19 27.63
N GLN A 356 0.21 10.79 26.46
CA GLN A 356 -1.11 11.24 26.02
C GLN A 356 -1.90 10.14 25.31
N ILE A 357 -3.22 10.11 25.55
CA ILE A 357 -4.15 9.29 24.77
C ILE A 357 -4.91 10.20 23.80
N ASP A 358 -4.43 10.22 22.55
CA ASP A 358 -4.99 10.98 21.45
C ASP A 358 -6.10 10.16 20.77
N ILE A 359 -7.29 10.73 20.61
CA ILE A 359 -8.43 10.09 19.94
C ILE A 359 -8.87 10.96 18.76
N SER A 360 -9.00 10.35 17.57
CA SER A 360 -9.37 11.04 16.34
C SER A 360 -10.34 10.24 15.48
N GLY A 361 -11.08 10.94 14.61
CA GLY A 361 -12.08 10.35 13.70
C GLY A 361 -13.49 10.20 14.29
N ASN A 362 -13.66 10.50 15.59
CA ASN A 362 -14.95 10.52 16.28
C ASN A 362 -15.71 11.84 16.04
N VAL A 363 -16.26 12.02 14.84
CA VAL A 363 -16.94 13.26 14.44
C VAL A 363 -18.27 13.45 15.18
N ARG A 364 -19.04 12.38 15.41
CA ARG A 364 -20.33 12.42 16.11
C ARG A 364 -20.24 11.93 17.54
N THR A 365 -19.47 10.89 17.78
CA THR A 365 -19.28 10.26 19.09
C THR A 365 -18.38 11.12 19.95
N ARG A 366 -18.82 11.43 21.17
CA ARG A 366 -18.00 12.22 22.10
C ARG A 366 -16.74 11.45 22.50
N ASP A 367 -15.64 12.18 22.65
CA ASP A 367 -14.34 11.61 23.05
C ASP A 367 -14.45 10.76 24.32
N ASN A 368 -15.18 11.25 25.34
CA ASN A 368 -15.33 10.56 26.61
C ASN A 368 -15.98 9.17 26.50
N VAL A 369 -16.81 8.93 25.46
CA VAL A 369 -17.43 7.62 25.19
C VAL A 369 -16.39 6.58 24.78
N ILE A 370 -15.34 7.01 24.07
CA ILE A 370 -14.21 6.17 23.67
C ILE A 370 -13.19 6.10 24.80
N ARG A 371 -12.84 7.26 25.39
CA ARG A 371 -11.84 7.37 26.46
C ARG A 371 -12.18 6.50 27.67
N ARG A 372 -13.45 6.40 28.05
CA ARG A 372 -13.91 5.54 29.18
C ARG A 372 -13.81 4.04 28.92
N GLU A 373 -13.52 3.62 27.68
CA GLU A 373 -13.26 2.22 27.36
C GLU A 373 -11.79 1.83 27.50
N PHE A 374 -10.89 2.80 27.66
CA PHE A 374 -9.51 2.54 28.00
C PHE A 374 -9.37 1.96 29.42
N ARG A 375 -8.54 0.93 29.52
CA ARG A 375 -8.08 0.33 30.78
C ARG A 375 -6.77 0.95 31.28
N LEU A 376 -6.13 1.75 30.44
CA LEU A 376 -4.96 2.55 30.76
C LEU A 376 -5.37 4.02 30.90
N LYS A 377 -4.73 4.73 31.82
CA LYS A 377 -4.83 6.19 31.96
C LYS A 377 -3.48 6.82 31.68
N GLU A 378 -3.51 8.09 31.34
CA GLU A 378 -2.30 8.92 31.24
C GLU A 378 -1.56 8.91 32.60
N GLY A 379 -0.26 8.64 32.56
CA GLY A 379 0.60 8.42 33.72
C GLY A 379 0.70 6.98 34.24
N ASP A 380 -0.18 6.06 33.79
CA ASP A 380 -0.07 4.65 34.19
C ASP A 380 1.20 4.00 33.63
N LEU A 381 1.76 3.02 34.33
CA LEU A 381 2.76 2.13 33.73
C LEU A 381 2.13 1.43 32.52
N PHE A 382 2.83 1.42 31.39
CA PHE A 382 2.32 0.80 30.18
C PHE A 382 2.05 -0.70 30.39
N ASP A 383 0.95 -1.17 29.83
CA ASP A 383 0.55 -2.57 29.88
C ASP A 383 -0.17 -2.93 28.59
N GLY A 384 0.49 -3.70 27.73
CA GLY A 384 -0.04 -4.11 26.44
C GLY A 384 -1.33 -4.94 26.54
N GLU A 385 -1.52 -5.71 27.62
CA GLU A 385 -2.75 -6.48 27.81
C GLU A 385 -3.93 -5.54 28.08
N LYS A 386 -3.74 -4.50 28.92
CA LYS A 386 -4.75 -3.47 29.13
C LYS A 386 -5.04 -2.69 27.85
N LEU A 387 -4.04 -2.40 27.01
CA LEU A 387 -4.25 -1.74 25.72
C LEU A 387 -5.10 -2.60 24.77
N LYS A 388 -4.77 -3.89 24.64
CA LYS A 388 -5.52 -4.88 23.85
C LYS A 388 -6.96 -5.00 24.32
N ARG A 389 -7.18 -5.06 25.64
CA ARG A 389 -8.53 -5.05 26.23
C ARG A 389 -9.28 -3.74 25.97
N SER A 390 -8.58 -2.61 25.94
CA SER A 390 -9.16 -1.30 25.58
C SER A 390 -9.68 -1.32 24.15
N LYS A 391 -8.86 -1.79 23.19
CA LYS A 391 -9.27 -1.97 21.79
C LYS A 391 -10.50 -2.86 21.66
N GLN A 392 -10.51 -3.99 22.35
CA GLN A 392 -11.66 -4.91 22.36
C GLN A 392 -12.93 -4.23 22.89
N ARG A 393 -12.83 -3.47 23.98
CA ARG A 393 -13.97 -2.76 24.58
C ARG A 393 -14.53 -1.68 23.65
N ILE A 394 -13.66 -0.92 22.98
CA ILE A 394 -14.06 0.07 21.98
C ILE A 394 -14.76 -0.61 20.80
N ASN A 395 -14.20 -1.71 20.27
CA ASN A 395 -14.85 -2.50 19.21
C ASN A 395 -16.22 -3.03 19.64
N ASN A 396 -16.34 -3.52 20.88
CA ASN A 396 -17.59 -4.06 21.42
C ASN A 396 -18.70 -3.01 21.57
N THR A 397 -18.37 -1.71 21.53
CA THR A 397 -19.42 -0.66 21.44
C THR A 397 -20.20 -0.74 20.13
N ASN A 398 -19.58 -1.29 19.09
CA ASN A 398 -20.15 -1.39 17.74
C ASN A 398 -20.50 -0.02 17.12
N PHE A 399 -19.84 1.05 17.55
CA PHE A 399 -20.02 2.40 17.00
C PHE A 399 -19.13 2.68 15.79
N PHE A 400 -18.10 1.86 15.61
CA PHE A 400 -17.04 2.06 14.63
C PHE A 400 -16.98 0.87 13.66
N GLU A 401 -16.68 1.16 12.40
CA GLU A 401 -16.30 0.15 11.40
C GLU A 401 -14.88 -0.33 11.64
N ASP A 402 -13.98 0.62 11.93
CA ASP A 402 -12.57 0.35 12.18
C ASP A 402 -12.06 1.13 13.39
N VAL A 403 -11.17 0.49 14.16
CA VAL A 403 -10.53 1.04 15.35
C VAL A 403 -9.05 0.67 15.29
N LYS A 404 -8.23 1.68 15.05
CA LYS A 404 -6.77 1.57 15.07
C LYS A 404 -6.25 2.19 16.35
N ILE A 405 -5.41 1.46 17.07
CA ILE A 405 -4.72 1.94 18.26
C ILE A 405 -3.25 1.66 18.01
N ASP A 406 -2.52 2.73 17.77
CA ASP A 406 -1.08 2.73 17.55
C ASP A 406 -0.38 3.38 18.74
N THR A 407 0.91 3.10 18.89
CA THR A 407 1.74 3.71 19.93
C THR A 407 2.89 4.47 19.30
N LYS A 408 3.15 5.69 19.77
CA LYS A 408 4.29 6.51 19.35
C LYS A 408 5.14 6.87 20.56
N ARG A 409 6.43 7.14 20.36
CA ARG A 409 7.29 7.68 21.42
C ARG A 409 6.72 9.02 21.90
N GLY A 410 6.62 9.18 23.22
CA GLY A 410 6.11 10.40 23.85
C GLY A 410 7.15 11.52 23.90
N LYS A 411 6.92 12.52 24.76
CA LYS A 411 7.81 13.69 24.88
C LYS A 411 9.15 13.33 25.51
N SER A 412 9.18 12.29 26.35
CA SER A 412 10.39 11.74 26.94
C SER A 412 10.66 10.30 26.48
N PRO A 413 11.90 9.78 26.59
CA PRO A 413 12.20 8.38 26.29
C PRO A 413 11.47 7.35 27.19
N GLU A 414 10.89 7.80 28.30
CA GLU A 414 10.13 6.97 29.25
C GLU A 414 8.62 7.13 29.08
N GLU A 415 8.18 7.89 28.07
CA GLU A 415 6.77 8.08 27.74
C GLU A 415 6.41 7.41 26.42
N ILE A 416 5.20 6.86 26.37
CA ILE A 416 4.58 6.32 25.17
C ILE A 416 3.18 6.89 25.01
N ASP A 417 2.96 7.59 23.91
CA ASP A 417 1.65 8.13 23.59
C ASP A 417 0.83 7.08 22.82
N ILE A 418 -0.46 7.03 23.10
CA ILE A 418 -1.41 6.15 22.43
C ILE A 418 -2.21 6.97 21.44
N VAL A 419 -2.14 6.62 20.16
CA VAL A 419 -2.88 7.28 19.08
C VAL A 419 -4.00 6.36 18.63
N THR A 420 -5.23 6.79 18.86
CA THR A 420 -6.44 6.04 18.56
C THR A 420 -7.20 6.71 17.44
N SER A 421 -7.30 6.04 16.30
CA SER A 421 -8.07 6.50 15.14
C SER A 421 -9.25 5.59 14.92
N VAL A 422 -10.44 6.17 14.86
CA VAL A 422 -11.70 5.44 14.64
C VAL A 422 -12.40 5.91 13.38
N THR A 423 -13.05 4.97 12.70
CA THR A 423 -13.96 5.27 11.58
C THR A 423 -15.38 4.98 12.04
N GLU A 424 -16.18 6.02 12.22
CA GLU A 424 -17.58 5.88 12.66
C GLU A 424 -18.44 5.23 11.59
N LYS A 425 -19.38 4.37 12.01
CA LYS A 425 -20.39 3.77 11.15
C LYS A 425 -21.80 4.12 11.62
N PRO A 426 -22.83 3.96 10.77
CA PRO A 426 -24.21 4.08 11.20
C PRO A 426 -24.52 3.12 12.37
N THR A 427 -24.99 3.69 13.48
CA THR A 427 -25.34 2.98 14.71
C THR A 427 -26.84 2.69 14.86
N GLY A 428 -27.63 3.23 13.94
CA GLY A 428 -29.07 3.00 13.84
C GLY A 428 -29.38 1.74 13.04
N SER A 429 -30.42 1.01 13.43
CA SER A 429 -30.89 -0.15 12.69
C SER A 429 -32.42 -0.23 12.70
N VAL A 430 -32.96 -0.79 11.63
CA VAL A 430 -34.38 -1.13 11.48
C VAL A 430 -34.46 -2.64 11.27
N SER A 431 -35.35 -3.31 11.98
CA SER A 431 -35.60 -4.74 11.82
C SER A 431 -37.08 -4.99 11.69
N VAL A 432 -37.45 -5.83 10.74
CA VAL A 432 -38.82 -6.28 10.50
C VAL A 432 -38.78 -7.79 10.41
N GLY A 433 -39.66 -8.47 11.13
CA GLY A 433 -39.75 -9.92 11.16
C GLY A 433 -41.20 -10.36 11.06
N ALA A 434 -41.39 -11.55 10.46
CA ALA A 434 -42.64 -12.26 10.51
C ALA A 434 -42.34 -13.72 10.88
N GLY A 435 -43.21 -14.31 11.69
CA GLY A 435 -43.11 -15.69 12.14
C GLY A 435 -44.49 -16.33 12.23
N TYR A 436 -44.52 -17.64 12.38
CA TYR A 436 -45.75 -18.39 12.59
C TYR A 436 -45.54 -19.39 13.73
N SER A 437 -46.49 -19.47 14.66
CA SER A 437 -46.52 -20.49 15.70
C SER A 437 -47.91 -21.11 15.80
N SER A 438 -47.99 -22.37 16.22
CA SER A 438 -49.28 -23.06 16.42
C SER A 438 -50.14 -22.45 17.52
N ILE A 439 -49.55 -21.63 18.40
CA ILE A 439 -50.22 -21.01 19.55
C ILE A 439 -50.66 -19.57 19.19
N GLU A 440 -49.73 -18.76 18.68
CA GLU A 440 -49.98 -17.33 18.42
C GLU A 440 -50.31 -17.02 16.95
N ASN A 441 -50.37 -18.04 16.09
CA ASN A 441 -50.53 -17.92 14.64
C ASN A 441 -49.45 -17.00 14.05
N MET A 442 -49.84 -16.06 13.19
CA MET A 442 -48.93 -15.08 12.61
C MET A 442 -48.41 -14.11 13.70
N ILE A 443 -47.10 -13.92 13.71
CA ILE A 443 -46.39 -13.00 14.60
C ILE A 443 -45.66 -12.00 13.71
N PHE A 444 -45.90 -10.71 13.90
CA PHE A 444 -45.17 -9.63 13.25
C PHE A 444 -44.32 -8.92 14.29
N THR A 445 -43.04 -8.71 13.99
CA THR A 445 -42.13 -7.94 14.83
C THR A 445 -41.54 -6.77 14.03
N GLY A 446 -41.40 -5.64 14.70
CA GLY A 446 -40.74 -4.46 14.16
C GLY A 446 -39.89 -3.81 15.23
N SER A 447 -38.70 -3.32 14.88
CA SER A 447 -37.90 -2.53 15.80
C SER A 447 -37.09 -1.47 15.08
N ILE A 448 -36.99 -0.30 15.68
CA ILE A 448 -36.07 0.77 15.30
C ILE A 448 -35.16 1.00 16.51
N SER A 449 -33.86 0.93 16.31
CA SER A 449 -32.88 1.17 17.37
C SER A 449 -31.84 2.20 16.96
N GLN A 450 -31.35 2.95 17.93
CA GLN A 450 -30.19 3.83 17.83
C GLN A 450 -29.26 3.54 19.01
N ASN A 451 -28.12 2.91 18.75
CA ASN A 451 -27.20 2.43 19.80
C ASN A 451 -26.22 3.50 20.30
N ASN A 452 -26.10 4.64 19.61
CA ASN A 452 -25.24 5.76 20.00
C ASN A 452 -25.98 7.09 19.83
N LEU A 453 -27.07 7.25 20.58
CA LEU A 453 -27.93 8.43 20.53
C LEU A 453 -27.13 9.70 20.83
N PHE A 454 -27.17 10.66 19.91
CA PHE A 454 -26.44 11.94 19.98
C PHE A 454 -24.93 11.82 20.24
N GLY A 455 -24.33 10.66 19.95
CA GLY A 455 -22.91 10.43 20.21
C GLY A 455 -22.54 10.22 21.68
N LEU A 456 -23.52 9.93 22.56
CA LEU A 456 -23.35 9.78 24.01
C LEU A 456 -23.10 8.32 24.45
N GLY A 457 -23.15 7.38 23.52
CA GLY A 457 -23.15 5.94 23.81
C GLY A 457 -24.46 5.45 24.46
N GLN A 458 -25.52 6.26 24.41
CA GLN A 458 -26.85 5.92 24.88
C GLN A 458 -27.61 5.13 23.83
N LYS A 459 -28.45 4.19 24.28
CA LYS A 459 -29.25 3.34 23.39
C LYS A 459 -30.73 3.68 23.53
N LEU A 460 -31.39 3.94 22.40
CA LEU A 460 -32.84 4.13 22.32
C LEU A 460 -33.41 3.07 21.36
N VAL A 461 -34.40 2.31 21.81
CA VAL A 461 -35.06 1.26 21.03
C VAL A 461 -36.56 1.42 21.13
N PHE A 462 -37.23 1.46 19.99
CA PHE A 462 -38.66 1.23 19.90
C PHE A 462 -38.88 -0.13 19.25
N SER A 463 -39.71 -0.98 19.86
CA SER A 463 -40.06 -2.29 19.31
C SER A 463 -41.55 -2.57 19.44
N THR A 464 -42.07 -3.33 18.48
CA THR A 464 -43.45 -3.79 18.44
C THR A 464 -43.47 -5.29 18.12
N ALA A 465 -44.41 -6.00 18.75
CA ALA A 465 -44.70 -7.40 18.46
C ALA A 465 -46.23 -7.58 18.46
N LEU A 466 -46.77 -7.98 17.32
CA LEU A 466 -48.20 -8.16 17.08
C LEU A 466 -48.46 -9.63 16.73
N SER A 467 -49.40 -10.28 17.39
CA SER A 467 -49.84 -11.65 17.08
C SER A 467 -51.32 -11.82 17.40
N SER A 468 -51.88 -13.00 17.13
CA SER A 468 -53.30 -13.26 17.47
C SER A 468 -53.59 -13.20 18.97
N LEU A 469 -52.56 -13.28 19.82
CA LEU A 469 -52.70 -13.27 21.28
C LEU A 469 -52.03 -12.07 21.98
N ARG A 470 -51.12 -11.33 21.31
CA ARG A 470 -50.35 -10.24 21.95
C ARG A 470 -50.22 -9.02 21.06
N ASN A 471 -50.30 -7.83 21.66
CA ASN A 471 -50.00 -6.55 21.04
C ASN A 471 -49.05 -5.76 21.95
N ASN A 472 -47.76 -5.95 21.77
CA ASN A 472 -46.73 -5.34 22.60
C ASN A 472 -46.08 -4.17 21.89
N TYR A 473 -45.92 -3.07 22.62
CA TYR A 473 -45.15 -1.91 22.21
C TYR A 473 -44.19 -1.56 23.35
N ASN A 474 -42.90 -1.45 23.04
CA ASN A 474 -41.87 -1.17 24.04
C ASN A 474 -40.96 -0.05 23.54
N LEU A 475 -40.84 1.01 24.34
CA LEU A 475 -39.83 2.03 24.20
C LEU A 475 -38.82 1.86 25.33
N SER A 476 -37.56 1.65 24.97
CA SER A 476 -36.45 1.43 25.91
C SER A 476 -35.37 2.47 25.68
N PHE A 477 -34.93 3.10 26.77
CA PHE A 477 -33.75 3.97 26.81
C PHE A 477 -32.73 3.37 27.78
N THR A 478 -31.45 3.35 27.40
CA THR A 478 -30.36 2.79 28.22
C THR A 478 -29.17 3.74 28.21
N GLU A 479 -28.70 4.11 29.41
CA GLU A 479 -27.40 4.75 29.65
C GLU A 479 -26.43 3.69 30.20
N PRO A 480 -25.51 3.14 29.39
CA PRO A 480 -24.65 2.04 29.81
C PRO A 480 -23.62 2.43 30.87
N ARG A 481 -23.31 3.72 31.01
CA ARG A 481 -22.30 4.24 31.95
C ARG A 481 -22.85 5.46 32.67
N LEU A 482 -23.67 5.19 33.68
CA LEU A 482 -24.24 6.22 34.55
C LEU A 482 -23.24 6.73 35.60
N PHE A 483 -22.28 5.89 36.00
CA PHE A 483 -21.27 6.16 37.01
C PHE A 483 -19.85 6.07 36.43
#